data_AF-A0A268QUY7-F1
#
_entry.id   AF-A0A268QUY7-F1
#
_cell.length_a   1.000
_cell.length_b   1.000
_cell.length_c   1.000
_cell.angle_alpha   90.00
_cell.angle_beta   90.00
_cell.angle_gamma   90.00
#
_symmetry.space_group_name_H-M   'P 1'
#
loop_
_entity.id
_entity.type
_entity.pdbx_description
1 polymer ?
#
loop_
_entity_poly.entity_id
_entity_poly.type
_entity_poly.pdbx_seq_one_letter_code
_entity_poly.pdbx_strand_id
1 'polypeptide(L)' 'LGLAAGRTAITPERIAINCQDGEPDNSGVAPEDKLIEENGPDGYFSTLPIRRMVNRLKEAGYPASISNTAG' A
#
# COMPACT_ATOMS: atom_id res chain seq x y z
N LEU A 1 -1.76 8.58 3.18
CA LEU A 1 -2.52 8.43 1.92
C LEU A 1 -1.54 8.58 0.76
N GLY A 2 -1.75 7.89 -0.34
CA GLY A 2 -0.93 7.98 -1.55
C GLY A 2 -1.80 7.92 -2.80
N LEU A 3 -1.25 8.33 -3.95
CA LEU A 3 -1.91 8.23 -5.24
C LEU A 3 -1.54 6.90 -5.91
N ALA A 4 -2.54 6.07 -6.19
CA ALA A 4 -2.40 4.90 -7.06
C ALA A 4 -3.12 5.20 -8.39
N ALA A 5 -2.37 5.71 -9.36
CA ALA A 5 -2.92 6.12 -10.65
C ALA A 5 -3.66 4.96 -11.34
N GLY A 6 -4.83 5.26 -11.92
CA GLY A 6 -5.69 4.27 -12.59
C GLY A 6 -6.62 3.48 -11.68
N ARG A 7 -6.45 3.50 -10.34
CA ARG A 7 -7.43 2.88 -9.43
C ARG A 7 -8.69 3.76 -9.32
N THR A 8 -9.87 3.12 -9.35
CA THR A 8 -11.18 3.80 -9.32
C THR A 8 -11.90 3.70 -7.97
N ALA A 9 -11.23 3.11 -6.96
CA ALA A 9 -11.81 2.81 -5.65
C ALA A 9 -10.83 3.15 -4.52
N ILE A 10 -11.37 3.41 -3.33
CA ILE A 10 -10.56 3.56 -2.13
C ILE A 10 -10.01 2.18 -1.74
N THR A 11 -8.68 2.08 -1.63
CA THR A 11 -7.99 0.80 -1.41
C THR A 11 -7.06 0.85 -0.20
N PRO A 12 -7.55 0.59 1.02
CA PRO A 12 -6.66 0.38 2.16
C PRO A 12 -5.78 -0.85 1.92
N GLU A 13 -4.48 -0.70 2.14
CA GLU A 13 -3.49 -1.74 1.91
C GLU A 13 -3.44 -2.72 3.08
N ARG A 14 -3.33 -4.01 2.75
CA ARG A 14 -3.23 -5.09 3.75
C ARG A 14 -1.84 -5.21 4.33
N ILE A 15 -0.81 -5.01 3.52
CA ILE A 15 0.57 -5.34 3.86
C ILE A 15 1.53 -4.31 3.24
N ALA A 16 2.58 -3.98 3.99
CA ALA A 16 3.79 -3.36 3.47
C ALA A 16 4.86 -4.44 3.36
N ILE A 17 5.51 -4.56 2.19
CA ILE A 17 6.61 -5.50 1.96
C ILE A 17 7.95 -4.78 2.19
N ASN A 18 8.95 -5.51 2.68
CA ASN A 18 10.30 -5.00 2.93
C ASN A 18 11.14 -5.04 1.64
N CYS A 19 10.66 -4.38 0.59
CA CYS A 19 11.38 -4.25 -0.67
C CYS A 19 11.16 -2.85 -1.25
N GLN A 20 12.26 -2.24 -1.69
CA GLN A 20 12.31 -0.97 -2.39
C GLN A 20 12.81 -1.23 -3.81
N ASP A 21 11.88 -1.16 -4.75
CA ASP A 21 12.09 -1.31 -6.18
C ASP A 21 11.17 -0.33 -6.90
N GLY A 22 11.73 0.54 -7.75
CA GLY A 22 10.93 1.49 -8.51
C GLY A 22 11.67 2.64 -9.18
N GLU A 23 10.89 3.47 -9.86
CA GLU A 23 11.35 4.66 -10.58
C GLU A 23 12.06 5.68 -9.66
N PRO A 24 12.91 6.56 -10.24
CA PRO A 24 13.59 7.60 -9.48
C PRO A 24 12.61 8.45 -8.66
N ASP A 25 12.93 8.63 -7.37
CA ASP A 25 12.21 9.58 -6.53
C ASP A 25 12.53 11.03 -6.90
N ASN A 26 11.93 12.00 -6.19
CA ASN A 26 12.17 13.42 -6.44
C ASN A 26 13.63 13.88 -6.17
N SER A 27 14.46 13.04 -5.54
CA SER A 27 15.89 13.26 -5.34
C SER A 27 16.76 12.52 -6.36
N GLY A 28 16.15 11.77 -7.27
CA GLY A 28 16.81 10.99 -8.32
C GLY A 28 17.28 9.62 -7.87
N VAL A 29 16.86 9.13 -6.68
CA VAL A 29 17.23 7.80 -6.19
C VAL A 29 16.29 6.77 -6.81
N ALA A 30 16.85 5.86 -7.61
CA ALA A 30 16.16 4.72 -8.21
C ALA A 30 16.72 3.41 -7.61
N PRO A 31 16.05 2.82 -6.62
CA PRO A 31 16.43 1.55 -6.02
C PRO A 31 15.95 0.38 -6.88
N GLU A 32 16.73 -0.70 -6.89
CA GLU A 32 16.39 -1.97 -7.55
C GLU A 32 16.66 -3.07 -6.53
N ASP A 33 15.62 -3.83 -6.17
CA ASP A 33 15.64 -4.96 -5.23
C ASP A 33 16.33 -4.69 -3.86
N LYS A 34 16.18 -3.48 -3.31
CA LYS A 34 16.79 -3.14 -2.01
C LYS A 34 15.86 -3.45 -0.84
N LEU A 35 16.41 -3.92 0.28
CA LEU A 35 15.65 -3.97 1.53
C LEU A 35 15.39 -2.55 2.05
N ILE A 36 14.20 -2.33 2.62
CA ILE A 36 13.87 -1.07 3.30
C ILE A 36 14.54 -1.05 4.69
N GLU A 37 14.53 -2.19 5.39
CA GLU A 37 15.17 -2.40 6.68
C GLU A 37 15.93 -3.74 6.67
N GLU A 38 17.25 -3.69 6.78
CA GLU A 38 18.13 -4.86 6.60
C GLU A 38 17.84 -6.00 7.58
N ASN A 39 17.41 -5.66 8.80
CA ASN A 39 17.13 -6.65 9.85
C ASN A 39 15.62 -6.77 10.15
N GLY A 40 14.78 -6.25 9.25
CA GLY A 40 13.33 -6.26 9.38
C GLY A 40 12.70 -7.55 8.85
N PRO A 41 11.47 -7.88 9.25
CA PRO A 41 10.71 -8.97 8.65
C PRO A 41 10.38 -8.66 7.18
N ASP A 42 10.02 -9.69 6.40
CA ASP A 42 9.65 -9.58 4.98
C ASP A 42 8.47 -8.64 4.72
N GLY A 43 7.63 -8.41 5.72
CA GLY A 43 6.54 -7.45 5.64
C GLY A 43 5.77 -7.30 6.94
N TYR A 44 4.95 -6.25 6.97
CA TYR A 44 4.08 -5.92 8.09
C TYR A 44 2.64 -5.83 7.63
N PHE A 45 1.75 -6.57 8.30
CA PHE A 45 0.32 -6.39 8.11
C PHE A 45 -0.13 -5.06 8.71
N SER A 46 -1.07 -4.40 8.02
CA SER A 46 -1.72 -3.19 8.51
C SER A 46 -2.41 -3.47 9.84
N THR A 47 -2.15 -2.62 10.83
CA THR A 47 -2.79 -2.65 12.14
C THR A 47 -4.15 -1.94 12.16
N LEU A 48 -4.55 -1.32 11.04
CA LEU A 48 -5.84 -0.66 10.89
C LEU A 48 -6.96 -1.68 10.67
N PRO A 49 -8.22 -1.36 11.06
CA PRO A 49 -9.37 -2.23 10.83
C PRO A 49 -9.85 -2.14 9.37
N ILE A 50 -8.99 -2.48 8.41
CA ILE A 50 -9.17 -2.24 6.97
C ILE A 50 -10.47 -2.84 6.41
N ARG A 51 -10.91 -4.00 6.93
CA ARG A 51 -12.19 -4.61 6.53
C ARG A 51 -13.38 -3.75 6.97
N ARG A 52 -13.35 -3.22 8.20
CA ARG A 52 -14.40 -2.33 8.72
C ARG A 52 -14.45 -1.03 7.93
N MET A 53 -13.29 -0.49 7.56
CA MET A 53 -13.20 0.71 6.72
C MET A 53 -13.85 0.48 5.34
N VAL A 54 -13.47 -0.61 4.66
CA VAL A 54 -14.05 -0.96 3.35
C VAL A 54 -15.55 -1.19 3.43
N ASN A 55 -16.03 -1.93 4.43
CA ASN A 55 -17.46 -2.17 4.60
C ASN A 55 -18.22 -0.85 4.80
N ARG A 56 -17.71 0.04 5.66
CA ARG A 56 -18.34 1.34 5.92
C ARG A 56 -18.42 2.22 4.67
N LEU A 57 -17.37 2.21 3.85
CA LEU A 57 -17.35 2.94 2.58
C LEU A 57 -18.39 2.40 1.60
N LYS A 58 -18.47 1.06 1.47
CA LYS A 58 -19.47 0.40 0.62
C LYS A 58 -20.89 0.68 1.07
N GLU A 59 -21.16 0.63 2.38
CA GLU A 59 -22.46 0.99 2.97
C GLU A 59 -22.86 2.43 2.67
N ALA A 60 -21.88 3.34 2.57
CA ALA A 60 -22.08 4.73 2.21
C ALA A 60 -22.12 4.99 0.68
N GLY A 61 -22.07 3.93 -0.15
CA GLY A 61 -22.12 4.04 -1.61
C GLY A 61 -20.79 4.39 -2.28
N TYR A 62 -19.67 4.35 -1.56
CA TYR A 62 -18.35 4.61 -2.12
C TYR A 62 -17.67 3.30 -2.57
N PRO A 63 -17.09 3.26 -3.79
CA PRO A 63 -16.35 2.08 -4.25
C PRO A 63 -15.09 1.90 -3.39
N ALA A 64 -14.94 0.72 -2.79
CA ALA A 64 -13.80 0.38 -1.97
C ALA A 64 -13.47 -1.11 -2.01
N SER A 65 -12.19 -1.44 -1.86
CA SER A 65 -11.71 -2.82 -1.73
C SER A 65 -10.44 -2.86 -0.88
N ILE A 66 -10.05 -4.04 -0.39
CA ILE A 66 -8.74 -4.20 0.26
C ILE A 66 -7.74 -4.53 -0.83
N SER A 67 -6.62 -3.80 -0.87
CA SER A 67 -5.49 -4.13 -1.74
C SER A 67 -4.45 -4.97 -0.98
N ASN A 68 -3.76 -5.83 -1.71
CA ASN A 68 -2.72 -6.72 -1.17
C ASN A 68 -1.30 -6.29 -1.57
N THR A 69 -1.17 -5.20 -2.35
CA THR A 69 0.12 -4.60 -2.71
C THR A 69 0.03 -3.08 -2.71
N ALA A 70 0.97 -2.45 -1.99
CA ALA A 70 1.07 -1.00 -1.82
C ALA A 70 2.03 -0.33 -2.82
N GLY A 71 2.80 -1.14 -3.56
CA GLY A 71 3.47 -0.79 -4.81
C GLY A 71 2.71 -1.40 -5.98
#